data_AF-A0AA96XJE0-F1
#
_entry.id   AF-A0AA96XJE0-F1
#
_cell.length_a   1.000
_cell.length_b   1.000
_cell.length_c   1.000
_cell.angle_alpha   90.00
_cell.angle_beta   90.00
_cell.angle_gamma   90.00
#
_symmetry.space_group_name_H-M   'P 1'
#
loop_
_entity.id
_entity.type
_entity.pdbx_description
1 polymer ?
#
loop_
_entity_poly.entity_id
_entity_poly.type
_entity_poly.pdbx_seq_one_letter_code
_entity_poly.pdbx_strand_id
1 'polypeptide(L)'
;MRAAALSFCLLFCAPGVASAQAADRPSKPVPSLAKPPRIQGGLKAFASPMVLKPVAVEGATASFTAKVGARKDTLYVGVEATDDQLQAGDLLTLSLYFPGTGPTATGYTWRFAFDGKRASGAESGTPQFAQDLVTAAVQRQGNTLLLMASVPVRAFPRFPAVDPLVMDLCLTYEDRDSADGKATSISNCQSGTMVGDALRLPDEPRKGLKLKLPENVTSLEPREDGLLGWDYMSYPAWAQADDELTPASLRGLVAPDAVVPSSVDLNVPDTLTLEDGGRVVTVVSGKNPYAVAGQCDADDELRLGLYLVTGKTARRVLEWPAATCALGRTSSVELEEEGVLSIRYSNGTSINFAWSGTHFSRTELGKR
;
A
#
# COMPACT_ATOMS: atom_id res chain seq x y z
N MET A 1 -24.33 -53.34 40.06
CA MET A 1 -23.27 -53.01 39.08
C MET A 1 -23.93 -52.63 37.77
N ARG A 2 -23.83 -51.36 37.35
CA ARG A 2 -24.03 -50.91 35.97
C ARG A 2 -23.37 -49.54 35.82
N ALA A 3 -22.55 -49.42 34.79
CA ALA A 3 -21.66 -48.32 34.49
C ALA A 3 -22.26 -47.35 33.48
N ALA A 4 -21.68 -46.13 33.48
CA ALA A 4 -21.50 -45.19 32.38
C ALA A 4 -22.73 -44.53 31.72
N ALA A 5 -22.77 -43.20 31.74
CA ALA A 5 -22.23 -42.38 30.64
C ALA A 5 -22.38 -40.87 30.98
N LEU A 6 -21.25 -40.18 31.19
CA LEU A 6 -21.17 -38.72 31.21
C LEU A 6 -20.91 -38.25 29.76
N SER A 7 -21.83 -37.45 29.23
CA SER A 7 -21.69 -36.84 27.91
C SER A 7 -20.68 -35.68 27.96
N PHE A 8 -19.69 -35.77 27.08
CA PHE A 8 -18.66 -34.78 26.82
C PHE A 8 -19.26 -33.50 26.21
N CYS A 9 -19.16 -32.36 26.91
CA CYS A 9 -19.21 -31.04 26.30
C CYS A 9 -17.80 -30.68 25.80
N LEU A 10 -17.53 -30.89 24.51
CA LEU A 10 -16.38 -30.31 23.83
C LEU A 10 -16.72 -28.86 23.44
N LEU A 11 -16.25 -27.92 24.24
CA LEU A 11 -16.09 -26.52 23.86
C LEU A 11 -15.10 -26.45 22.68
N PHE A 12 -15.60 -26.04 21.52
CA PHE A 12 -14.79 -25.60 20.39
C PHE A 12 -14.06 -24.30 20.79
N CYS A 13 -12.85 -24.42 21.33
CA CYS A 13 -11.86 -23.36 21.27
C CYS A 13 -11.34 -23.27 19.83
N ALA A 14 -12.06 -22.53 18.98
CA ALA A 14 -11.44 -21.99 17.78
C ALA A 14 -10.35 -21.00 18.22
N PRO A 15 -9.12 -21.08 17.71
CA PRO A 15 -8.15 -20.04 17.95
C PRO A 15 -8.64 -18.80 17.20
N GLY A 16 -9.25 -17.87 17.95
CA GLY A 16 -9.45 -16.52 17.48
C GLY A 16 -8.10 -16.00 17.00
N VAL A 17 -8.07 -15.50 15.76
CA VAL A 17 -6.96 -14.71 15.24
C VAL A 17 -6.95 -13.43 16.05
N ALA A 18 -6.40 -13.51 17.27
CA ALA A 18 -6.06 -12.35 18.06
C ALA A 18 -5.03 -11.61 17.22
N SER A 19 -5.46 -10.47 16.68
CA SER A 19 -4.58 -9.43 16.16
C SER A 19 -3.57 -9.15 17.27
N ALA A 20 -2.42 -9.82 17.19
CA ALA A 20 -1.24 -9.38 17.88
C ALA A 20 -0.99 -7.99 17.34
N GLN A 21 -1.29 -6.96 18.14
CA GLN A 21 -0.57 -5.71 18.06
C GLN A 21 0.88 -6.10 17.87
N ALA A 22 1.43 -5.84 16.69
CA ALA A 22 2.80 -6.21 16.36
C ALA A 22 3.67 -5.54 17.42
N ALA A 23 4.06 -6.30 18.45
CA ALA A 23 5.12 -5.91 19.35
C ALA A 23 6.28 -5.51 18.45
N ASP A 24 6.81 -4.30 18.62
CA ASP A 24 7.87 -3.71 17.79
C ASP A 24 8.94 -4.77 17.52
N ARG A 25 8.84 -5.40 16.34
CA ARG A 25 9.70 -6.52 16.02
C ARG A 25 11.13 -5.98 16.00
N PRO A 26 12.10 -6.65 16.65
CA PRO A 26 13.48 -6.22 16.61
C PRO A 26 13.89 -5.92 15.16
N SER A 27 14.53 -4.77 14.96
CA SER A 27 14.89 -4.31 13.63
C SER A 27 16.37 -3.97 13.55
N LYS A 28 17.00 -4.35 12.44
CA LYS A 28 18.41 -4.06 12.15
C LYS A 28 18.51 -2.91 11.16
N PRO A 29 19.38 -1.91 11.42
CA PRO A 29 19.55 -0.79 10.51
C PRO A 29 20.16 -1.25 9.17
N VAL A 30 19.56 -0.80 8.07
CA VAL A 30 20.12 -0.95 6.72
C VAL A 30 21.22 0.10 6.55
N PRO A 31 22.42 -0.28 6.12
CA PRO A 31 23.54 0.65 6.00
C PRO A 31 23.33 1.66 4.86
N SER A 32 23.71 2.91 5.12
CA SER A 32 23.77 3.96 4.10
C SER A 32 25.02 3.81 3.24
N LEU A 33 24.84 3.69 1.94
CA LEU A 33 25.93 3.54 0.96
C LEU A 33 26.43 4.92 0.49
N ALA A 34 27.75 5.08 0.41
CA ALA A 34 28.36 6.30 -0.12
C ALA A 34 28.09 6.50 -1.63
N LYS A 35 28.09 5.40 -2.39
CA LYS A 35 27.89 5.36 -3.84
C LYS A 35 26.94 4.23 -4.24
N PRO A 36 26.21 4.34 -5.37
CA PRO A 36 25.45 3.23 -5.91
C PRO A 36 26.36 2.03 -6.19
N PRO A 37 25.95 0.79 -5.85
CA PRO A 37 26.68 -0.41 -6.19
C PRO A 37 26.66 -0.65 -7.72
N ARG A 38 27.73 -1.26 -8.26
CA ARG A 38 27.86 -1.60 -9.68
C ARG A 38 27.79 -3.11 -9.86
N ILE A 39 27.09 -3.58 -10.88
CA ILE A 39 26.92 -5.02 -11.14
C ILE A 39 28.25 -5.76 -11.34
N GLN A 40 29.23 -5.16 -12.03
CA GLN A 40 30.50 -5.83 -12.33
C GLN A 40 31.29 -6.20 -11.06
N GLY A 41 30.99 -5.56 -9.92
CA GLY A 41 31.60 -5.87 -8.64
C GLY A 41 30.91 -6.98 -7.85
N GLY A 42 29.80 -7.55 -8.34
CA GLY A 42 28.96 -8.51 -7.60
C GLY A 42 28.59 -7.98 -6.21
N LEU A 43 28.56 -8.85 -5.20
CA LEU A 43 28.32 -8.45 -3.81
C LEU A 43 29.46 -7.65 -3.19
N LYS A 44 30.67 -7.63 -3.78
CA LYS A 44 31.77 -6.78 -3.30
C LYS A 44 31.52 -5.30 -3.59
N ALA A 45 30.55 -4.98 -4.44
CA ALA A 45 30.15 -3.59 -4.72
C ALA A 45 29.49 -2.90 -3.52
N PHE A 46 29.01 -3.64 -2.53
CA PHE A 46 28.46 -3.09 -1.28
C PHE A 46 29.56 -2.97 -0.22
N ALA A 47 29.95 -1.73 0.11
CA ALA A 47 30.80 -1.44 1.26
C ALA A 47 29.97 -1.49 2.55
N SER A 48 30.42 -2.24 3.56
CA SER A 48 29.72 -2.44 4.86
C SER A 48 28.25 -2.90 4.74
N PRO A 49 27.97 -4.03 4.07
CA PRO A 49 26.60 -4.47 3.78
C PRO A 49 25.89 -5.11 4.97
N MET A 50 24.55 -4.98 4.98
CA MET A 50 23.71 -5.93 5.70
C MET A 50 23.60 -7.21 4.86
N VAL A 51 23.99 -8.36 5.42
CA VAL A 51 23.95 -9.65 4.73
C VAL A 51 22.68 -10.40 5.11
N LEU A 52 21.94 -10.85 4.10
CA LEU A 52 20.78 -11.74 4.25
C LEU A 52 21.13 -13.12 3.70
N LYS A 53 20.71 -14.16 4.42
CA LYS A 53 20.90 -15.56 4.04
C LYS A 53 19.55 -16.29 4.04
N PRO A 54 19.34 -17.29 3.17
CA PRO A 54 18.16 -18.12 3.21
C PRO A 54 18.13 -18.94 4.51
N VAL A 55 16.93 -19.38 4.86
CA VAL A 55 16.71 -20.48 5.79
C VAL A 55 17.22 -21.76 5.13
N ALA A 56 17.93 -22.58 5.90
CA ALA A 56 18.40 -23.87 5.39
C ALA A 56 17.20 -24.76 5.01
N VAL A 57 17.21 -25.29 3.79
CA VAL A 57 16.22 -26.25 3.29
C VAL A 57 16.95 -27.56 3.02
N GLU A 58 16.50 -28.64 3.65
CA GLU A 58 17.11 -29.96 3.46
C GLU A 58 16.94 -30.43 2.01
N GLY A 59 18.04 -30.88 1.40
CA GLY A 59 18.05 -31.36 0.02
C GLY A 59 18.01 -30.27 -1.06
N ALA A 60 18.03 -28.99 -0.70
CA ALA A 60 18.16 -27.91 -1.68
C ALA A 60 19.56 -27.92 -2.31
N THR A 61 19.61 -27.91 -3.64
CA THR A 61 20.84 -27.79 -4.43
C THR A 61 21.19 -26.33 -4.71
N ALA A 62 20.18 -25.46 -4.75
CA ALA A 62 20.36 -24.01 -4.82
C ALA A 62 20.71 -23.36 -3.46
N SER A 63 21.39 -22.22 -3.52
CA SER A 63 21.66 -21.34 -2.38
C SER A 63 21.73 -19.88 -2.82
N PHE A 64 21.54 -18.92 -1.90
CA PHE A 64 21.86 -17.53 -2.20
C PHE A 64 22.53 -16.79 -1.04
N THR A 65 23.27 -15.74 -1.36
CA THR A 65 23.67 -14.69 -0.42
C THR A 65 23.20 -13.36 -0.95
N ALA A 66 22.63 -12.52 -0.10
CA ALA A 66 22.20 -11.19 -0.48
C ALA A 66 22.80 -10.10 0.39
N LYS A 67 22.95 -8.92 -0.20
CA LYS A 67 23.40 -7.70 0.48
C LYS A 67 22.45 -6.56 0.21
N VAL A 68 22.21 -5.78 1.24
CA VAL A 68 21.26 -4.67 1.22
C VAL A 68 21.94 -3.40 1.71
N GLY A 69 21.61 -2.29 1.07
CA GLY A 69 22.02 -0.95 1.49
C GLY A 69 21.10 0.10 0.89
N ALA A 70 21.07 1.29 1.49
CA ALA A 70 20.24 2.40 1.04
C ALA A 70 21.11 3.58 0.64
N ARG A 71 20.69 4.37 -0.35
CA ARG A 71 21.34 5.65 -0.65
C ARG A 71 20.32 6.62 -1.22
N LYS A 72 20.29 7.84 -0.66
CA LYS A 72 19.30 8.87 -1.01
C LYS A 72 17.90 8.28 -0.91
N ASP A 73 17.20 8.18 -2.02
CA ASP A 73 15.83 7.72 -2.23
C ASP A 73 15.72 6.29 -2.75
N THR A 74 16.82 5.53 -2.74
CA THR A 74 16.86 4.20 -3.37
C THR A 74 17.37 3.13 -2.40
N LEU A 75 16.64 2.02 -2.33
CA LEU A 75 17.08 0.76 -1.74
C LEU A 75 17.82 -0.06 -2.81
N TYR A 76 19.01 -0.54 -2.47
CA TYR A 76 19.80 -1.42 -3.34
C TYR A 76 19.85 -2.82 -2.75
N VAL A 77 19.60 -3.81 -3.60
CA VAL A 77 19.63 -5.23 -3.24
C VAL A 77 20.50 -5.97 -4.24
N GLY A 78 21.58 -6.56 -3.75
CA GLY A 78 22.44 -7.45 -4.52
C GLY A 78 22.21 -8.89 -4.10
N VAL A 79 22.15 -9.82 -5.04
CA VAL A 79 21.99 -11.25 -4.77
C VAL A 79 22.95 -12.05 -5.62
N GLU A 80 23.59 -13.05 -5.03
CA GLU A 80 24.31 -14.11 -5.72
C GLU A 80 23.60 -15.41 -5.38
N ALA A 81 22.83 -15.94 -6.34
CA ALA A 81 22.21 -17.25 -6.23
C ALA A 81 23.05 -18.26 -7.02
N THR A 82 23.35 -19.40 -6.42
CA THR A 82 24.08 -20.50 -7.08
C THR A 82 23.18 -21.71 -7.12
N ASP A 83 23.18 -22.37 -8.27
CA ASP A 83 22.28 -23.46 -8.62
C ASP A 83 23.08 -24.53 -9.36
N ASP A 84 22.77 -25.81 -9.21
CA ASP A 84 23.43 -26.86 -9.98
C ASP A 84 23.05 -26.83 -11.47
N GLN A 85 21.85 -26.35 -11.82
CA GLN A 85 21.43 -26.12 -13.20
C GLN A 85 20.66 -24.81 -13.39
N LEU A 86 21.39 -23.71 -13.61
CA LEU A 86 20.73 -22.43 -13.93
C LEU A 86 20.03 -22.46 -15.32
N GLN A 87 18.71 -22.50 -15.29
CA GLN A 87 17.75 -22.58 -16.39
C GLN A 87 16.81 -21.36 -16.43
N ALA A 88 15.96 -21.30 -17.47
CA ALA A 88 15.05 -20.16 -17.69
C ALA A 88 13.85 -20.17 -16.74
N GLY A 89 13.56 -21.34 -16.15
CA GLY A 89 12.52 -21.52 -15.15
C GLY A 89 12.91 -21.02 -13.76
N ASP A 90 14.21 -20.76 -13.52
CA ASP A 90 14.69 -20.31 -12.22
C ASP A 90 14.39 -18.84 -12.01
N LEU A 91 13.81 -18.53 -10.85
CA LEU A 91 13.27 -17.22 -10.57
C LEU A 91 13.71 -16.73 -9.21
N LEU A 92 14.37 -15.58 -9.22
CA LEU A 92 14.64 -14.80 -8.04
C LEU A 92 13.51 -13.79 -7.85
N THR A 93 12.79 -13.93 -6.75
CA THR A 93 11.68 -13.08 -6.35
C THR A 93 12.11 -12.20 -5.18
N LEU A 94 11.94 -10.89 -5.33
CA LEU A 94 12.15 -9.88 -4.29
C LEU A 94 10.79 -9.34 -3.87
N SER A 95 10.41 -9.51 -2.61
CA SER A 95 9.20 -8.94 -2.03
C SER A 95 9.53 -7.96 -0.92
N LEU A 96 8.92 -6.79 -0.96
CA LEU A 96 9.06 -5.72 0.03
C LEU A 96 7.70 -5.46 0.67
N TYR A 97 7.67 -5.34 1.99
CA TYR A 97 6.47 -5.00 2.75
C TYR A 97 6.83 -4.14 3.96
N PHE A 98 5.98 -3.17 4.30
CA PHE A 98 6.11 -2.38 5.53
C PHE A 98 4.98 -2.76 6.50
N PRO A 99 5.25 -3.60 7.50
CA PRO A 99 4.26 -3.94 8.52
C PRO A 99 3.71 -2.69 9.22
N GLY A 100 2.44 -2.72 9.61
CA GLY A 100 1.82 -1.65 10.40
C GLY A 100 1.37 -0.43 9.60
N THR A 101 1.42 -0.46 8.27
CA THR A 101 0.97 0.65 7.40
C THR A 101 -0.53 0.63 7.09
N GLY A 102 -1.30 -0.17 7.83
CA GLY A 102 -2.75 -0.31 7.74
C GLY A 102 -3.19 -1.71 7.32
N PRO A 103 -4.42 -2.13 7.67
CA PRO A 103 -4.94 -3.48 7.39
C PRO A 103 -5.12 -3.79 5.91
N THR A 104 -5.20 -2.77 5.05
CA THR A 104 -5.33 -2.93 3.59
C THR A 104 -3.99 -2.84 2.87
N ALA A 105 -2.88 -2.61 3.59
CA ALA A 105 -1.58 -2.44 2.97
C ALA A 105 -1.05 -3.80 2.51
N THR A 106 -0.58 -3.88 1.26
CA THR A 106 0.03 -5.07 0.70
C THR A 106 1.50 -4.81 0.34
N GLY A 107 2.31 -5.86 0.29
CA GLY A 107 3.68 -5.78 -0.21
C GLY A 107 3.73 -5.72 -1.72
N TYR A 108 4.87 -5.29 -2.26
CA TYR A 108 5.19 -5.37 -3.68
C TYR A 108 6.25 -6.42 -3.93
N THR A 109 6.19 -7.03 -5.11
CA THR A 109 7.04 -8.14 -5.52
C THR A 109 7.60 -7.85 -6.91
N TRP A 110 8.86 -8.19 -7.12
CA TRP A 110 9.55 -8.12 -8.41
C TRP A 110 10.25 -9.44 -8.68
N ARG A 111 10.22 -9.90 -9.94
CA ARG A 111 10.76 -11.21 -10.33
C ARG A 111 11.88 -11.04 -11.36
N PHE A 112 12.90 -11.87 -11.26
CA PHE A 112 14.09 -11.84 -12.10
C PHE A 112 14.51 -13.26 -12.46
N ALA A 113 14.87 -13.48 -13.72
CA ALA A 113 15.53 -14.68 -14.22
C ALA A 113 16.91 -14.30 -14.76
N PHE A 114 17.69 -15.26 -15.24
CA PHE A 114 19.04 -14.98 -15.78
C PHE A 114 19.06 -14.02 -16.98
N ASP A 115 17.96 -13.93 -17.72
CA ASP A 115 17.79 -13.06 -18.89
C ASP A 115 17.20 -11.70 -18.54
N GLY A 116 16.93 -11.43 -17.25
CA GLY A 116 16.53 -10.13 -16.75
C GLY A 116 15.24 -10.16 -15.96
N LYS A 117 14.56 -9.01 -15.95
CA LYS A 117 13.33 -8.79 -15.19
C LYS A 117 12.14 -9.49 -15.83
N ARG A 118 11.29 -10.08 -15.00
CA ARG A 118 10.02 -10.71 -15.36
C ARG A 118 8.85 -9.91 -14.79
N ALA A 119 7.67 -10.07 -15.40
CA ALA A 119 6.44 -9.58 -14.81
C ALA A 119 6.18 -10.29 -13.48
N SER A 120 5.73 -9.55 -12.47
CA SER A 120 5.48 -10.10 -11.13
C SER A 120 4.27 -11.05 -11.06
N GLY A 121 3.43 -11.04 -12.11
CA GLY A 121 2.17 -11.81 -12.18
C GLY A 121 0.98 -11.03 -11.61
N ALA A 122 -0.23 -11.30 -12.11
CA ALA A 122 -1.44 -10.56 -11.71
C ALA A 122 -1.74 -10.67 -10.20
N GLU A 123 -1.43 -11.82 -9.61
CA GLU A 123 -1.69 -12.13 -8.20
C GLU A 123 -0.70 -11.46 -7.23
N SER A 124 0.37 -10.81 -7.72
CA SER A 124 1.39 -10.22 -6.83
C SER A 124 0.99 -8.89 -6.20
N GLY A 125 -0.12 -8.30 -6.64
CA GLY A 125 -0.59 -6.99 -6.19
C GLY A 125 0.36 -5.83 -6.51
N THR A 126 1.39 -6.05 -7.35
CA THR A 126 2.41 -5.03 -7.67
C THR A 126 1.99 -4.25 -8.91
N PRO A 127 1.66 -2.96 -8.78
CA PRO A 127 1.16 -2.18 -9.91
C PRO A 127 2.25 -1.98 -10.95
N GLN A 128 1.84 -1.85 -12.22
CA GLN A 128 2.75 -1.78 -13.36
C GLN A 128 3.77 -0.65 -13.23
N PHE A 129 3.35 0.56 -12.81
CA PHE A 129 4.27 1.69 -12.62
C PHE A 129 5.41 1.37 -11.61
N ALA A 130 5.09 0.66 -10.52
CA ALA A 130 6.08 0.28 -9.51
C ALA A 130 6.98 -0.85 -9.99
N GLN A 131 6.47 -1.71 -10.89
CA GLN A 131 7.35 -2.59 -11.65
C GLN A 131 8.30 -1.72 -12.45
N ASP A 132 7.84 -0.91 -13.39
CA ASP A 132 8.68 -0.17 -14.35
C ASP A 132 9.77 0.71 -13.72
N LEU A 133 9.51 1.30 -12.55
CA LEU A 133 10.49 2.09 -11.80
C LEU A 133 11.67 1.30 -11.24
N VAL A 134 11.53 0.00 -11.01
CA VAL A 134 12.63 -0.85 -10.53
C VAL A 134 13.58 -1.19 -11.67
N THR A 135 14.81 -0.72 -11.54
CA THR A 135 15.90 -1.08 -12.44
C THR A 135 16.69 -2.24 -11.87
N ALA A 136 17.00 -3.21 -12.71
CA ALA A 136 17.80 -4.36 -12.33
C ALA A 136 18.78 -4.70 -13.42
N ALA A 137 19.97 -5.12 -13.02
CA ALA A 137 20.93 -5.73 -13.91
C ALA A 137 21.12 -7.18 -13.45
N VAL A 138 21.16 -8.09 -14.41
CA VAL A 138 21.35 -9.52 -14.18
C VAL A 138 22.54 -10.02 -14.97
N GLN A 139 23.35 -10.88 -14.36
CA GLN A 139 24.47 -11.53 -15.03
C GLN A 139 24.56 -13.00 -14.63
N ARG A 140 24.65 -13.88 -15.62
CA ARG A 140 25.01 -15.28 -15.43
C ARG A 140 26.53 -15.45 -15.39
N GLN A 141 27.02 -16.18 -14.40
CA GLN A 141 28.42 -16.59 -14.28
C GLN A 141 28.47 -18.10 -14.02
N GLY A 142 28.50 -18.88 -15.10
CA GLY A 142 28.34 -20.34 -15.03
C GLY A 142 26.99 -20.71 -14.42
N ASN A 143 27.06 -21.22 -13.20
CA ASN A 143 25.94 -21.69 -12.38
C ASN A 143 25.46 -20.66 -11.34
N THR A 144 26.03 -19.46 -11.37
CA THR A 144 25.66 -18.37 -10.47
C THR A 144 24.88 -17.29 -11.22
N LEU A 145 23.75 -16.90 -10.64
CA LEU A 145 22.95 -15.75 -11.02
C LEU A 145 23.34 -14.56 -10.12
N LEU A 146 23.86 -13.49 -10.74
CA LEU A 146 24.10 -12.22 -10.08
C LEU A 146 22.95 -11.26 -10.39
N LEU A 147 22.29 -10.74 -9.36
CA LEU A 147 21.30 -9.67 -9.46
C LEU A 147 21.81 -8.43 -8.75
N MET A 148 21.60 -7.26 -9.38
CA MET A 148 21.68 -5.97 -8.73
C MET A 148 20.40 -5.19 -9.02
N ALA A 149 19.54 -5.04 -8.01
CA ALA A 149 18.28 -4.30 -8.11
C ALA A 149 18.39 -2.94 -7.39
N SER A 150 17.77 -1.92 -8.00
CA SER A 150 17.61 -0.58 -7.44
C SER A 150 16.12 -0.28 -7.35
N VAL A 151 15.62 -0.15 -6.13
CA VAL A 151 14.21 0.09 -5.81
C VAL A 151 14.07 1.51 -5.28
N PRO A 152 13.63 2.48 -6.10
CA PRO A 152 13.40 3.84 -5.62
C PRO A 152 12.20 3.87 -4.68
N VAL A 153 12.14 4.85 -3.77
CA VAL A 153 11.03 5.04 -2.81
C VAL A 153 9.67 5.21 -3.51
N ARG A 154 9.65 5.73 -4.75
CA ARG A 154 8.44 5.81 -5.59
C ARG A 154 7.94 4.46 -6.10
N ALA A 155 8.75 3.41 -6.00
CA ALA A 155 8.35 2.03 -6.27
C ALA A 155 8.03 1.26 -4.97
N PHE A 156 8.08 1.88 -3.79
CA PHE A 156 7.73 1.17 -2.57
C PHE A 156 6.22 0.87 -2.52
N PRO A 157 5.81 -0.22 -1.85
CA PRO A 157 4.44 -0.35 -1.37
C PRO A 157 4.15 0.73 -0.32
N ARG A 158 2.93 0.76 0.22
CA ARG A 158 2.59 1.68 1.31
C ARG A 158 3.62 1.59 2.45
N PHE A 159 4.12 2.73 2.91
CA PHE A 159 5.19 2.87 3.91
C PHE A 159 4.87 3.94 4.95
N PRO A 160 5.46 3.91 6.17
CA PRO A 160 5.16 4.89 7.21
C PRO A 160 5.51 6.34 6.85
N ALA A 161 4.59 7.25 7.11
CA ALA A 161 4.74 8.69 6.85
C ALA A 161 5.62 9.38 7.89
N VAL A 162 5.54 8.94 9.15
CA VAL A 162 6.24 9.54 10.31
C VAL A 162 7.07 8.51 11.09
N ASP A 163 6.56 7.30 11.27
CA ASP A 163 7.24 6.25 12.04
C ASP A 163 8.50 5.71 11.32
N PRO A 164 9.40 5.00 12.02
CA PRO A 164 10.55 4.37 11.40
C PRO A 164 10.16 3.46 10.23
N LEU A 165 10.95 3.50 9.15
CA LEU A 165 10.76 2.66 7.97
C LEU A 165 11.21 1.21 8.24
N VAL A 166 10.44 0.48 9.04
CA VAL A 166 10.66 -0.95 9.32
C VAL A 166 9.98 -1.78 8.24
N MET A 167 10.72 -2.67 7.60
CA MET A 167 10.28 -3.46 6.45
C MET A 167 10.71 -4.93 6.55
N ASP A 168 9.90 -5.78 5.94
CA ASP A 168 10.28 -7.12 5.55
C ASP A 168 10.77 -7.09 4.09
N LEU A 169 11.99 -7.58 3.88
CA LEU A 169 12.57 -7.79 2.56
C LEU A 169 12.82 -9.29 2.36
N CYS A 170 11.90 -9.91 1.61
CA CYS A 170 11.95 -11.32 1.28
C CYS A 170 12.62 -11.54 -0.06
N LEU A 171 13.55 -12.47 -0.07
CA LEU A 171 14.25 -12.96 -1.25
C LEU A 171 13.97 -14.45 -1.30
N THR A 172 13.34 -14.87 -2.38
CA THR A 172 13.04 -16.28 -2.65
C THR A 172 13.63 -16.65 -3.98
N TYR A 173 14.49 -17.66 -4.00
CA TYR A 173 14.98 -18.26 -5.22
C TYR A 173 14.23 -19.57 -5.45
N GLU A 174 13.54 -19.64 -6.58
CA GLU A 174 12.81 -20.80 -7.07
C GLU A 174 13.74 -21.55 -8.04
N ASP A 175 14.24 -22.70 -7.60
CA ASP A 175 15.02 -23.64 -8.41
C ASP A 175 14.06 -24.56 -9.16
N ARG A 176 14.17 -24.59 -10.49
CA ARG A 176 13.35 -25.37 -11.39
C ARG A 176 14.20 -26.02 -12.48
N ASP A 177 14.86 -27.11 -12.11
CA ASP A 177 15.61 -28.02 -12.98
C ASP A 177 14.86 -28.64 -14.16
N SER A 178 13.51 -28.64 -14.15
CA SER A 178 12.73 -29.17 -15.27
C SER A 178 11.38 -28.46 -15.42
N ALA A 179 10.92 -28.36 -16.67
CA ALA A 179 9.66 -27.68 -17.00
C ALA A 179 8.45 -28.28 -16.25
N ASP A 180 8.42 -29.60 -16.03
CA ASP A 180 7.35 -30.30 -15.34
C ASP A 180 7.66 -30.58 -13.85
N GLY A 181 8.86 -30.22 -13.39
CA GLY A 181 9.30 -30.42 -12.01
C GLY A 181 8.64 -29.45 -11.02
N LYS A 182 8.48 -29.91 -9.78
CA LYS A 182 8.11 -29.03 -8.66
C LYS A 182 9.32 -28.16 -8.33
N ALA A 183 9.12 -26.84 -8.31
CA ALA A 183 10.18 -25.93 -7.92
C ALA A 183 10.55 -26.11 -6.44
N THR A 184 11.85 -26.11 -6.15
CA THR A 184 12.37 -26.04 -4.79
C THR A 184 12.64 -24.58 -4.46
N SER A 185 11.99 -24.05 -3.42
CA SER A 185 12.15 -22.66 -3.04
C SER A 185 13.03 -22.52 -1.81
N ILE A 186 14.09 -21.73 -1.93
CA ILE A 186 14.90 -21.26 -0.78
C ILE A 186 14.56 -19.80 -0.52
N SER A 187 14.33 -19.44 0.74
CA SER A 187 13.92 -18.08 1.12
C SER A 187 14.54 -17.65 2.44
N ASN A 188 14.78 -16.34 2.61
CA ASN A 188 15.09 -15.77 3.94
C ASN A 188 13.80 -15.43 4.74
N CYS A 189 12.63 -15.75 4.20
CA CYS A 189 11.34 -15.51 4.82
C CYS A 189 10.56 -16.80 5.05
N GLN A 190 9.67 -16.75 6.04
CA GLN A 190 8.68 -17.78 6.32
C GLN A 190 7.29 -17.12 6.36
N SER A 191 6.35 -17.66 5.59
CA SER A 191 4.97 -17.12 5.49
C SER A 191 4.90 -15.63 5.12
N GLY A 192 5.84 -15.15 4.29
CA GLY A 192 5.88 -13.75 3.83
C GLY A 192 6.57 -12.77 4.78
N THR A 193 7.12 -13.24 5.89
CA THR A 193 7.81 -12.42 6.89
C THR A 193 9.26 -12.85 7.00
N MET A 194 10.21 -11.91 7.15
CA MET A 194 11.62 -12.27 7.32
C MET A 194 11.81 -13.19 8.53
N VAL A 195 12.74 -14.14 8.45
CA VAL A 195 13.14 -14.89 9.65
C VAL A 195 14.16 -14.07 10.44
N GLY A 196 13.93 -13.90 11.74
CA GLY A 196 14.77 -13.09 12.63
C GLY A 196 14.32 -11.64 12.73
N ASP A 197 15.24 -10.69 12.58
CA ASP A 197 14.96 -9.25 12.74
C ASP A 197 14.46 -8.64 11.42
N ALA A 198 13.52 -7.70 11.52
CA ALA A 198 13.11 -6.87 10.38
C ALA A 198 14.24 -5.91 9.97
N LEU A 199 14.10 -5.28 8.80
CA LEU A 199 15.06 -4.28 8.34
C LEU A 199 14.53 -2.87 8.62
N ARG A 200 15.37 -2.00 9.17
CA ARG A 200 15.04 -0.59 9.36
C ARG A 200 15.80 0.24 8.34
N LEU A 201 15.10 0.79 7.35
CA LEU A 201 15.68 1.76 6.43
C LEU A 201 16.03 3.06 7.17
N PRO A 202 17.10 3.75 6.72
CA PRO A 202 17.33 5.12 7.12
C PRO A 202 16.19 6.02 6.63
N ASP A 203 15.99 7.17 7.26
CA ASP A 203 14.86 8.06 6.96
C ASP A 203 15.04 8.86 5.66
N GLU A 204 16.27 8.94 5.16
CA GLU A 204 16.71 9.70 4.00
C GLU A 204 15.83 9.49 2.76
N PRO A 205 15.38 8.26 2.41
CA PRO A 205 14.52 8.07 1.25
C PRO A 205 13.19 8.80 1.37
N ARG A 206 12.56 8.74 2.55
CA ARG A 206 11.31 9.44 2.83
C ARG A 206 11.53 10.95 2.93
N LYS A 207 12.59 11.40 3.63
CA LYS A 207 12.92 12.83 3.74
C LYS A 207 13.23 13.47 2.39
N GLY A 208 13.78 12.69 1.45
CA GLY A 208 14.04 13.11 0.07
C GLY A 208 12.79 13.55 -0.71
N LEU A 209 11.60 13.09 -0.30
CA LEU A 209 10.32 13.47 -0.91
C LEU A 209 9.90 14.92 -0.58
N LYS A 210 10.48 15.53 0.46
CA LYS A 210 10.25 16.93 0.87
C LYS A 210 8.75 17.29 1.04
N LEU A 211 7.98 16.36 1.59
CA LEU A 211 6.53 16.51 1.74
C LEU A 211 6.18 17.37 2.96
N LYS A 212 5.07 18.10 2.87
CA LYS A 212 4.43 18.79 3.99
C LYS A 212 3.13 18.06 4.33
N LEU A 213 3.24 17.07 5.20
CA LEU A 213 2.13 16.20 5.54
C LEU A 213 1.24 16.81 6.63
N PRO A 214 -0.09 16.68 6.52
CA PRO A 214 -0.98 16.86 7.65
C PRO A 214 -0.67 15.88 8.80
N GLU A 215 -0.93 16.27 10.05
CA GLU A 215 -0.64 15.46 11.23
C GLU A 215 -1.39 14.12 11.26
N ASN A 216 -2.55 14.06 10.62
CA ASN A 216 -3.37 12.86 10.58
C ASN A 216 -2.93 11.83 9.52
N VAL A 217 -1.90 12.12 8.70
CA VAL A 217 -1.35 11.18 7.71
C VAL A 217 -0.31 10.29 8.38
N THR A 218 -0.62 9.00 8.48
CA THR A 218 0.22 8.00 9.17
C THR A 218 1.06 7.17 8.20
N SER A 219 0.60 7.00 6.96
CA SER A 219 1.34 6.27 5.93
C SER A 219 1.18 6.90 4.55
N LEU A 220 2.13 6.60 3.66
CA LEU A 220 2.22 7.07 2.29
C LEU A 220 2.23 5.89 1.35
N GLU A 221 1.54 6.02 0.23
CA GLU A 221 1.48 5.01 -0.83
C GLU A 221 1.80 5.69 -2.17
N PRO A 222 2.92 5.32 -2.81
CA PRO A 222 3.20 5.78 -4.16
C PRO A 222 2.11 5.36 -5.14
N ARG A 223 1.85 6.24 -6.09
CA ARG A 223 0.97 6.06 -7.23
C ARG A 223 1.74 6.44 -8.49
N GLU A 224 1.19 6.08 -9.66
CA GLU A 224 1.78 6.41 -10.95
C GLU A 224 2.06 7.91 -11.06
N ASP A 225 1.04 8.73 -10.78
CA ASP A 225 1.10 10.19 -10.92
C ASP A 225 1.22 10.96 -9.59
N GLY A 226 1.67 10.30 -8.51
CA GLY A 226 1.83 10.99 -7.23
C GLY A 226 2.01 10.11 -6.00
N LEU A 227 1.58 10.66 -4.87
CA LEU A 227 1.59 10.03 -3.54
C LEU A 227 0.23 10.18 -2.88
N LEU A 228 -0.24 9.10 -2.30
CA LEU A 228 -1.45 9.05 -1.49
C LEU A 228 -1.09 8.94 -0.01
N GLY A 229 -1.67 9.79 0.82
CA GLY A 229 -1.54 9.75 2.28
C GLY A 229 -2.78 9.14 2.92
N TRP A 230 -2.55 8.22 3.84
CA TRP A 230 -3.59 7.49 4.57
C TRP A 230 -3.62 7.91 6.03
N ASP A 231 -4.81 7.96 6.61
CA ASP A 231 -4.96 8.17 8.05
C ASP A 231 -4.86 6.86 8.85
N TYR A 232 -4.96 6.98 10.18
CA TYR A 232 -4.93 5.84 11.11
C TYR A 232 -6.03 4.81 10.83
N MET A 233 -7.18 5.23 10.32
CA MET A 233 -8.29 4.35 9.96
C MET A 233 -8.14 3.75 8.56
N SER A 234 -7.00 4.02 7.89
CA SER A 234 -6.72 3.61 6.51
C SER A 234 -7.73 4.15 5.51
N TYR A 235 -8.13 5.41 5.67
CA TYR A 235 -8.80 6.15 4.62
C TYR A 235 -7.86 7.15 3.92
N PRO A 236 -8.05 7.40 2.60
CA PRO A 236 -7.33 8.45 1.87
C PRO A 236 -7.56 9.84 2.46
N ALA A 237 -6.57 10.39 3.17
CA ALA A 237 -6.68 11.64 3.90
C ALA A 237 -5.96 12.82 3.23
N TRP A 238 -4.99 12.52 2.37
CA TRP A 238 -4.17 13.52 1.70
C TRP A 238 -3.64 12.96 0.39
N ALA A 239 -3.32 13.82 -0.57
CA ALA A 239 -2.65 13.41 -1.78
C ALA A 239 -1.72 14.53 -2.29
N GLN A 240 -0.68 14.13 -3.02
CA GLN A 240 0.15 15.04 -3.79
C GLN A 240 0.40 14.43 -5.16
N ALA A 241 -0.03 15.12 -6.20
CA ALA A 241 0.27 14.75 -7.57
C ALA A 241 1.65 15.27 -8.01
N ASP A 242 2.17 14.67 -9.06
CA ASP A 242 3.40 15.12 -9.70
C ASP A 242 3.17 16.44 -10.47
N ASP A 243 1.93 16.71 -10.88
CA ASP A 243 1.45 17.95 -11.52
C ASP A 243 0.26 18.59 -10.77
N GLU A 244 -0.25 19.73 -11.28
CA GLU A 244 -1.41 20.39 -10.66
C GLU A 244 -2.66 19.50 -10.69
N LEU A 245 -3.42 19.54 -9.60
CA LEU A 245 -4.58 18.67 -9.45
C LEU A 245 -5.80 19.21 -10.19
N THR A 246 -6.34 18.36 -11.05
CA THR A 246 -7.68 18.50 -11.64
C THR A 246 -8.65 17.58 -10.88
N PRO A 247 -9.97 17.75 -11.02
CA PRO A 247 -10.93 16.82 -10.41
C PRO A 247 -10.72 15.39 -10.88
N ALA A 248 -10.43 15.18 -12.17
CA ALA A 248 -10.18 13.87 -12.74
C ALA A 248 -8.89 13.24 -12.20
N SER A 249 -7.78 13.98 -12.19
CA SER A 249 -6.50 13.45 -11.68
C SER A 249 -6.55 13.20 -10.18
N LEU A 250 -7.26 14.03 -9.41
CA LEU A 250 -7.46 13.77 -7.99
C LEU A 250 -8.28 12.51 -7.74
N ARG A 251 -9.38 12.30 -8.49
CA ARG A 251 -10.22 11.10 -8.39
C ARG A 251 -9.40 9.84 -8.62
N GLY A 252 -8.67 9.78 -9.72
CA GLY A 252 -7.79 8.64 -10.03
C GLY A 252 -6.74 8.38 -8.94
N LEU A 253 -6.27 9.43 -8.26
CA LEU A 253 -5.25 9.33 -7.23
C LEU A 253 -5.80 8.81 -5.88
N VAL A 254 -6.97 9.31 -5.43
CA VAL A 254 -7.52 9.00 -4.09
C VAL A 254 -8.55 7.87 -4.09
N ALA A 255 -9.19 7.61 -5.23
CA ALA A 255 -10.19 6.57 -5.40
C ALA A 255 -10.19 6.08 -6.87
N PRO A 256 -9.33 5.12 -7.24
CA PRO A 256 -9.27 4.59 -8.60
C PRO A 256 -10.63 4.08 -9.12
N ASP A 257 -11.44 3.52 -8.23
CA ASP A 257 -12.81 3.05 -8.50
C ASP A 257 -13.87 4.12 -8.18
N ALA A 258 -13.54 5.41 -8.32
CA ALA A 258 -14.47 6.49 -8.08
C ALA A 258 -15.70 6.38 -9.01
N VAL A 259 -16.86 6.67 -8.43
CA VAL A 259 -18.14 6.65 -9.13
C VAL A 259 -18.45 8.04 -9.66
N VAL A 260 -18.90 8.13 -10.91
CA VAL A 260 -19.42 9.38 -11.47
C VAL A 260 -20.81 9.64 -10.85
N PRO A 261 -21.03 10.73 -10.10
CA PRO A 261 -22.28 10.92 -9.33
C PRO A 261 -23.56 10.81 -10.18
N SER A 262 -23.56 11.40 -11.37
CA SER A 262 -24.72 11.38 -12.27
C SER A 262 -25.07 9.99 -12.80
N SER A 263 -24.12 9.05 -12.83
CA SER A 263 -24.38 7.67 -13.25
C SER A 263 -25.16 6.83 -12.24
N VAL A 264 -25.32 7.34 -11.01
CA VAL A 264 -25.98 6.66 -9.89
C VAL A 264 -27.05 7.56 -9.23
N ASP A 265 -27.58 8.53 -9.98
CA ASP A 265 -28.60 9.48 -9.54
C ASP A 265 -28.21 10.30 -8.30
N LEU A 266 -26.93 10.65 -8.17
CA LEU A 266 -26.44 11.57 -7.14
C LEU A 266 -26.24 12.97 -7.71
N ASN A 267 -26.80 13.97 -7.03
CA ASN A 267 -26.61 15.38 -7.37
C ASN A 267 -25.49 15.97 -6.50
N VAL A 268 -24.25 15.65 -6.87
CA VAL A 268 -23.04 16.13 -6.21
C VAL A 268 -22.22 16.92 -7.25
N PRO A 269 -21.89 18.20 -6.98
CA PRO A 269 -21.08 19.00 -7.89
C PRO A 269 -19.63 18.54 -7.86
N ASP A 270 -18.92 18.60 -9.00
CA ASP A 270 -17.50 18.21 -9.08
C ASP A 270 -16.58 19.07 -8.21
N THR A 271 -16.96 20.34 -8.01
CA THR A 271 -16.20 21.30 -7.21
C THR A 271 -17.11 22.23 -6.43
N LEU A 272 -16.61 22.69 -5.28
CA LEU A 272 -17.15 23.79 -4.49
C LEU A 272 -16.05 24.84 -4.32
N THR A 273 -16.43 26.09 -4.10
CA THR A 273 -15.49 27.19 -3.88
C THR A 273 -15.75 27.83 -2.53
N LEU A 274 -14.77 27.77 -1.63
CA LEU A 274 -14.79 28.46 -0.34
C LEU A 274 -14.76 29.98 -0.55
N GLU A 275 -15.19 30.73 0.47
CA GLU A 275 -15.23 32.20 0.43
C GLU A 275 -13.86 32.85 0.20
N ASP A 276 -12.80 32.22 0.70
CA ASP A 276 -11.41 32.65 0.50
C ASP A 276 -10.86 32.30 -0.90
N GLY A 277 -11.70 31.75 -1.78
CA GLY A 277 -11.33 31.26 -3.11
C GLY A 277 -10.76 29.85 -3.11
N GLY A 278 -10.70 29.18 -1.95
CA GLY A 278 -10.23 27.80 -1.84
C GLY A 278 -11.07 26.83 -2.64
N ARG A 279 -10.43 26.04 -3.51
CA ARG A 279 -11.12 25.05 -4.35
C ARG A 279 -11.27 23.73 -3.61
N VAL A 280 -12.50 23.26 -3.45
CA VAL A 280 -12.82 21.93 -2.94
C VAL A 280 -13.26 21.05 -4.11
N VAL A 281 -12.69 19.86 -4.23
CA VAL A 281 -13.08 18.84 -5.21
C VAL A 281 -13.85 17.74 -4.52
N THR A 282 -14.92 17.25 -5.15
CA THR A 282 -15.68 16.10 -4.67
C THR A 282 -15.26 14.81 -5.35
N VAL A 283 -15.21 13.74 -4.55
CA VAL A 283 -14.95 12.38 -5.00
C VAL A 283 -16.00 11.48 -4.37
N VAL A 284 -16.71 10.70 -5.19
CA VAL A 284 -17.64 9.68 -4.71
C VAL A 284 -17.01 8.31 -4.91
N SER A 285 -17.03 7.46 -3.89
CA SER A 285 -16.47 6.11 -3.93
C SER A 285 -17.33 5.14 -3.11
N GLY A 286 -17.05 3.85 -3.21
CA GLY A 286 -17.79 2.79 -2.51
C GLY A 286 -18.73 2.03 -3.44
N LYS A 287 -19.72 1.34 -2.86
CA LYS A 287 -20.66 0.51 -3.59
C LYS A 287 -22.04 1.14 -3.57
N ASN A 288 -22.75 1.07 -4.70
CA ASN A 288 -24.07 1.68 -4.80
C ASN A 288 -25.13 0.80 -4.11
N PRO A 289 -25.71 1.22 -2.96
CA PRO A 289 -26.73 0.44 -2.27
C PRO A 289 -28.02 0.25 -3.10
N TYR A 290 -28.22 1.07 -4.13
CA TYR A 290 -29.38 1.02 -5.01
C TYR A 290 -29.04 0.48 -6.41
N ALA A 291 -28.01 -0.36 -6.53
CA ALA A 291 -27.63 -0.96 -7.81
C ALA A 291 -28.75 -1.80 -8.45
N VAL A 292 -29.66 -2.34 -7.64
CA VAL A 292 -30.83 -3.11 -8.10
C VAL A 292 -32.10 -2.28 -7.91
N ALA A 293 -32.86 -2.09 -9.00
CA ALA A 293 -34.08 -1.29 -8.98
C ALA A 293 -35.10 -1.82 -7.95
N GLY A 294 -35.60 -0.92 -7.11
CA GLY A 294 -36.59 -1.24 -6.07
C GLY A 294 -36.02 -1.95 -4.83
N GLN A 295 -34.70 -2.15 -4.76
CA GLN A 295 -34.03 -2.73 -3.60
C GLN A 295 -32.98 -1.76 -3.06
N CYS A 296 -32.70 -1.89 -1.76
CA CYS A 296 -31.59 -1.21 -1.12
C CYS A 296 -30.79 -2.24 -0.30
N ASP A 297 -29.50 -2.37 -0.63
CA ASP A 297 -28.56 -3.19 0.13
C ASP A 297 -27.96 -2.37 1.28
N ALA A 298 -28.20 -2.80 2.51
CA ALA A 298 -27.75 -2.09 3.71
C ALA A 298 -26.26 -2.29 4.00
N ASP A 299 -25.62 -3.29 3.37
CA ASP A 299 -24.18 -3.54 3.50
C ASP A 299 -23.34 -2.66 2.55
N ASP A 300 -23.99 -2.01 1.59
CA ASP A 300 -23.37 -1.10 0.63
C ASP A 300 -23.57 0.37 1.00
N GLU A 301 -22.56 1.19 0.74
CA GLU A 301 -22.58 2.64 0.94
C GLU A 301 -21.73 3.32 -0.14
N LEU A 302 -22.27 4.41 -0.70
CA LEU A 302 -21.47 5.39 -1.42
C LEU A 302 -21.06 6.49 -0.46
N ARG A 303 -19.79 6.88 -0.51
CA ARG A 303 -19.18 7.90 0.36
C ARG A 303 -18.73 9.08 -0.48
N LEU A 304 -18.93 10.27 0.05
CA LEU A 304 -18.52 11.55 -0.49
C LEU A 304 -17.29 12.04 0.27
N GLY A 305 -16.15 12.10 -0.41
CA GLY A 305 -14.96 12.80 0.04
C GLY A 305 -14.89 14.21 -0.54
N LEU A 306 -14.69 15.22 0.32
CA LEU A 306 -14.37 16.58 -0.09
C LEU A 306 -12.89 16.82 0.15
N TYR A 307 -12.20 17.32 -0.86
CA TYR A 307 -10.77 17.57 -0.82
C TYR A 307 -10.46 19.03 -1.13
N LEU A 308 -9.87 19.75 -0.18
CA LEU A 308 -9.33 21.08 -0.42
C LEU A 308 -8.05 20.95 -1.25
N VAL A 309 -8.03 21.55 -2.43
CA VAL A 309 -6.92 21.51 -3.37
C VAL A 309 -6.07 22.77 -3.25
N THR A 310 -4.75 22.61 -3.19
CA THR A 310 -3.78 23.70 -3.18
C THR A 310 -2.59 23.32 -4.07
N GLY A 311 -2.61 23.84 -5.31
CA GLY A 311 -1.62 23.49 -6.35
C GLY A 311 -1.63 21.99 -6.64
N LYS A 312 -0.54 21.32 -6.26
CA LYS A 312 -0.34 19.87 -6.47
C LYS A 312 -0.85 18.99 -5.32
N THR A 313 -1.37 19.59 -4.25
CA THR A 313 -1.77 18.86 -3.03
C THR A 313 -3.27 18.92 -2.82
N ALA A 314 -3.82 17.87 -2.21
CA ALA A 314 -5.20 17.79 -1.79
C ALA A 314 -5.26 17.25 -0.36
N ARG A 315 -6.05 17.88 0.51
CA ARG A 315 -6.34 17.38 1.85
C ARG A 315 -7.82 17.06 1.96
N ARG A 316 -8.17 15.88 2.46
CA ARG A 316 -9.57 15.55 2.75
C ARG A 316 -10.04 16.42 3.90
N VAL A 317 -11.11 17.19 3.66
CA VAL A 317 -11.71 18.12 4.62
C VAL A 317 -13.07 17.67 5.13
N LEU A 318 -13.68 16.69 4.46
CA LEU A 318 -14.86 15.97 4.92
C LEU A 318 -14.88 14.59 4.27
N GLU A 319 -15.35 13.61 5.04
CA GLU A 319 -15.85 12.34 4.51
C GLU A 319 -17.24 12.12 5.08
N TRP A 320 -18.21 11.86 4.22
CA TRP A 320 -19.60 11.72 4.65
C TRP A 320 -20.35 10.75 3.72
N PRO A 321 -21.42 10.08 4.18
CA PRO A 321 -22.24 9.27 3.27
C PRO A 321 -22.77 10.10 2.09
N ALA A 322 -22.75 9.52 0.89
CA ALA A 322 -23.38 10.02 -0.33
C ALA A 322 -24.68 9.25 -0.64
N ALA A 323 -24.71 7.96 -0.32
CA ALA A 323 -25.92 7.16 -0.41
C ALA A 323 -25.90 6.01 0.59
N THR A 324 -26.97 5.86 1.35
CA THR A 324 -27.25 4.70 2.22
C THR A 324 -28.73 4.38 2.19
N CYS A 325 -29.14 3.20 2.68
CA CYS A 325 -30.56 2.89 2.85
C CYS A 325 -31.26 3.79 3.87
N ALA A 326 -30.53 4.24 4.90
CA ALA A 326 -31.09 5.08 5.95
C ALA A 326 -31.31 6.53 5.48
N LEU A 327 -30.36 7.10 4.73
CA LEU A 327 -30.40 8.49 4.30
C LEU A 327 -31.05 8.66 2.93
N GLY A 328 -31.07 7.63 2.08
CA GLY A 328 -31.41 7.82 0.67
C GLY A 328 -30.18 8.22 -0.14
N ARG A 329 -30.41 8.87 -1.29
CA ARG A 329 -29.37 9.44 -2.16
C ARG A 329 -29.16 10.91 -1.88
N THR A 330 -27.94 11.42 -1.97
CA THR A 330 -27.68 12.85 -1.94
C THR A 330 -28.39 13.57 -3.10
N SER A 331 -29.32 14.45 -2.74
CA SER A 331 -30.13 15.25 -3.66
C SER A 331 -29.56 16.64 -3.91
N SER A 332 -28.74 17.17 -3.00
CA SER A 332 -27.87 18.32 -3.28
C SER A 332 -26.71 18.42 -2.28
N VAL A 333 -25.63 19.05 -2.73
CA VAL A 333 -24.50 19.50 -1.90
C VAL A 333 -24.26 20.96 -2.24
N GLU A 334 -24.49 21.83 -1.27
CA GLU A 334 -24.43 23.28 -1.44
C GLU A 334 -23.48 23.87 -0.39
N LEU A 335 -22.62 24.79 -0.82
CA LEU A 335 -21.82 25.60 0.08
C LEU A 335 -22.41 27.01 0.07
N GLU A 336 -22.99 27.41 1.19
CA GLU A 336 -23.64 28.70 1.39
C GLU A 336 -22.62 29.79 1.75
N GLU A 337 -23.06 31.05 1.69
CA GLU A 337 -22.33 32.18 2.26
C GLU A 337 -22.07 31.92 3.76
N GLU A 338 -20.95 32.39 4.29
CA GLU A 338 -20.40 32.11 5.63
C GLU A 338 -19.78 30.70 5.83
N GLY A 339 -19.59 29.93 4.75
CA GLY A 339 -18.86 28.65 4.79
C GLY A 339 -19.65 27.49 5.40
N VAL A 340 -20.98 27.56 5.32
CA VAL A 340 -21.88 26.47 5.73
C VAL A 340 -22.08 25.50 4.57
N LEU A 341 -21.69 24.24 4.77
CA LEU A 341 -21.93 23.16 3.82
C LEU A 341 -23.20 22.42 4.19
N SER A 342 -24.15 22.34 3.25
CA SER A 342 -25.43 21.66 3.39
C SER A 342 -25.47 20.44 2.47
N ILE A 343 -25.69 19.24 3.03
CA ILE A 343 -25.90 17.99 2.27
C ILE A 343 -27.34 17.54 2.49
N ARG A 344 -28.14 17.53 1.42
CA ARG A 344 -29.55 17.11 1.44
C ARG A 344 -29.71 15.74 0.82
N TYR A 345 -30.63 14.94 1.35
CA TYR A 345 -30.92 13.60 0.86
C TYR A 345 -32.37 13.43 0.40
N SER A 346 -32.59 12.42 -0.43
CA SER A 346 -33.89 12.09 -1.01
C SER A 346 -34.95 11.68 0.03
N ASN A 347 -34.56 11.27 1.24
CA ASN A 347 -35.50 10.99 2.33
C ASN A 347 -35.98 12.27 3.07
N GLY A 348 -35.48 13.45 2.69
CA GLY A 348 -35.78 14.74 3.32
C GLY A 348 -34.80 15.16 4.42
N THR A 349 -33.81 14.34 4.77
CA THR A 349 -32.76 14.68 5.75
C THR A 349 -31.83 15.75 5.16
N SER A 350 -31.45 16.73 5.97
CA SER A 350 -30.38 17.69 5.66
C SER A 350 -29.35 17.63 6.77
N ILE A 351 -28.07 17.60 6.42
CA ILE A 351 -26.97 17.65 7.38
C ILE A 351 -26.10 18.86 7.05
N ASN A 352 -25.82 19.67 8.07
CA ASN A 352 -25.08 20.91 7.92
C ASN A 352 -23.71 20.82 8.60
N PHE A 353 -22.72 21.47 8.00
CA PHE A 353 -21.35 21.55 8.50
C PHE A 353 -20.83 22.97 8.43
N ALA A 354 -19.99 23.35 9.38
CA ALA A 354 -19.29 24.63 9.39
C ALA A 354 -17.82 24.43 9.02
N TRP A 355 -17.31 25.33 8.19
CA TRP A 355 -15.89 25.39 7.85
C TRP A 355 -15.06 25.93 9.03
N SER A 356 -14.05 25.17 9.46
CA SER A 356 -13.15 25.57 10.56
C SER A 356 -11.86 26.25 10.09
N GLY A 357 -11.69 26.46 8.78
CA GLY A 357 -10.40 26.81 8.17
C GLY A 357 -9.53 25.59 7.82
N THR A 358 -9.83 24.42 8.38
CA THR A 358 -9.07 23.19 8.07
C THR A 358 -9.91 22.00 7.65
N HIS A 359 -11.13 21.90 8.14
CA HIS A 359 -12.08 20.82 7.86
C HIS A 359 -13.53 21.31 8.06
N PHE A 360 -14.49 20.54 7.55
CA PHE A 360 -15.91 20.75 7.85
C PHE A 360 -16.31 19.96 9.08
N SER A 361 -16.95 20.64 10.03
CA SER A 361 -17.44 20.04 11.28
C SER A 361 -18.95 20.12 11.34
N ARG A 362 -19.61 19.01 11.70
CA ARG A 362 -21.07 18.96 11.78
C ARG A 362 -21.58 19.98 12.80
N THR A 363 -22.55 20.81 12.41
CA THR A 363 -23.11 21.86 13.28
C THR A 363 -24.20 21.36 14.22
N GLU A 364 -24.83 20.24 13.89
CA GLU A 364 -25.87 19.62 14.72
C GLU A 364 -25.28 18.68 15.77
N LEU A 365 -25.11 19.18 16.99
CA LEU A 365 -24.96 18.34 18.19
C LEU A 365 -26.34 17.97 18.74
N GLY A 366 -26.92 16.89 18.22
CA GLY A 366 -27.93 16.08 18.92
C GLY A 366 -29.41 16.42 18.72
N LYS A 367 -30.14 15.47 18.15
CA LYS A 367 -31.31 14.86 18.80
C LYS A 367 -31.16 13.36 18.65
N ARG A 368 -30.89 12.68 19.77
CA ARG A 368 -31.04 11.22 19.87
C ARG A 368 -32.52 10.87 19.87
#